data_AF-C2G5H9-F1
#
_entry.id   AF-C2G5H9-F1
#
_cell.length_a   1.000
_cell.length_b   1.000
_cell.length_c   1.000
_cell.angle_alpha   90.00
_cell.angle_beta   90.00
_cell.angle_gamma   90.00
#
_symmetry.space_group_name_H-M   'P 1'
#
loop_
_entity.id
_entity.type
_entity.pdbx_description
1 polymer ?
#
loop_
_entity_poly.entity_id
_entity_poly.type
_entity_poly.pdbx_seq_one_letter_code
_entity_poly.pdbx_strand_id
1 'polypeptide(L)'
;MNAADHKLQLAGVSHYHQAGSFPVSSWLMGILPDNPSALIAIERGCWWFHIIGVLLFLNYLPISKHLHIILAFPNTYFSKLEPKGKFENMVSVTNEVKAMLDPSFTPPVTDGISRFGVKDVQDLTWKNLLDAYTCTECGRCTSACPANMTGKLLSPRKIMMDTRDRLEEVGKNIDKNGSAVEDNKSLLDTYISREEIWACTSCNACVEQCPVNINPLEIIMGLRQYAVMEESQAPSSINAMFGNLENNGAPWKYAQADRANWANQ
;
A
#
# COMPACT_ATOMS: atom_id res chain seq x y z
N MET A 1 2.68 37.69 11.69
CA MET A 1 3.43 38.07 10.46
C MET A 1 2.61 39.06 9.61
N ASN A 2 1.70 38.60 8.75
CA ASN A 2 0.98 39.44 7.77
C ASN A 2 0.23 40.66 8.35
N ALA A 3 -0.35 40.55 9.54
CA ALA A 3 -1.02 41.68 10.19
C ALA A 3 -0.04 42.76 10.70
N ALA A 4 1.13 42.35 11.20
CA ALA A 4 2.18 43.27 11.65
C ALA A 4 2.86 43.94 10.45
N ASP A 5 3.12 43.16 9.40
CA ASP A 5 3.64 43.64 8.11
C ASP A 5 2.70 44.70 7.49
N HIS A 6 1.39 44.41 7.38
CA HIS A 6 0.42 45.37 6.86
C HIS A 6 0.34 46.66 7.69
N LYS A 7 0.42 46.57 9.02
CA LYS A 7 0.44 47.75 9.90
C LYS A 7 1.72 48.58 9.73
N LEU A 8 2.88 47.94 9.53
CA LEU A 8 4.15 48.60 9.21
C LEU A 8 4.13 49.28 7.83
N GLN A 9 3.48 48.66 6.83
CA GLN A 9 3.27 49.26 5.51
C GLN A 9 2.40 50.53 5.57
N LEU A 10 1.31 50.50 6.35
CA LEU A 10 0.45 51.67 6.57
C LEU A 10 1.16 52.79 7.34
N ALA A 11 2.07 52.43 8.25
CA ALA A 11 2.89 53.37 9.02
C ALA A 11 4.07 53.97 8.21
N GLY A 12 4.30 53.54 6.97
CA GLY A 12 5.34 54.08 6.10
C GLY A 12 6.77 53.79 6.55
N VAL A 13 7.00 52.70 7.30
CA VAL A 13 8.33 52.32 7.79
C VAL A 13 9.21 51.86 6.62
N SER A 14 10.47 52.27 6.59
CA SER A 14 11.41 51.89 5.54
C SER A 14 11.53 50.36 5.41
N HIS A 15 11.73 49.87 4.18
CA HIS A 15 11.78 48.44 3.79
C HIS A 15 10.44 47.67 3.80
N TYR A 16 9.33 48.30 4.17
CA TYR A 16 7.99 47.70 4.07
C TYR A 16 7.21 48.37 2.93
N HIS A 17 7.06 47.65 1.82
CA HIS A 17 6.34 48.13 0.63
C HIS A 17 4.86 47.75 0.69
N GLN A 18 3.98 48.61 0.16
CA GLN A 18 2.55 48.30 0.07
C GLN A 18 2.32 47.06 -0.81
N ALA A 19 2.08 45.92 -0.17
CA ALA A 19 1.96 44.63 -0.82
C ALA A 19 0.49 44.21 -0.89
N GLY A 20 -0.22 44.67 -1.92
CA GLY A 20 -1.57 44.21 -2.24
C GLY A 20 -2.59 44.34 -1.10
N SER A 21 -3.51 43.38 -0.99
CA SER A 21 -4.62 43.42 -0.02
C SER A 21 -4.51 42.31 1.03
N PHE A 22 -4.78 42.65 2.29
CA PHE A 22 -4.73 41.74 3.44
C PHE A 22 -6.10 41.60 4.12
N PRO A 23 -7.11 41.00 3.46
CA PRO A 23 -8.49 41.00 3.92
C PRO A 23 -8.67 40.32 5.29
N VAL A 24 -7.96 39.22 5.55
CA VAL A 24 -8.04 38.49 6.83
C VAL A 24 -7.14 39.11 7.89
N SER A 25 -5.91 39.49 7.52
CA SER A 25 -4.94 40.01 8.49
C SER A 25 -5.26 41.43 8.95
N SER A 26 -6.03 42.19 8.17
CA SER A 26 -6.50 43.53 8.55
C SER A 26 -7.35 43.52 9.83
N TRP A 27 -8.15 42.48 10.05
CA TRP A 27 -8.98 42.32 11.26
C TRP A 27 -8.16 42.10 12.53
N LEU A 28 -6.91 41.65 12.41
CA LEU A 28 -6.02 41.39 13.55
C LEU A 28 -5.14 42.59 13.92
N MET A 29 -5.14 43.66 13.12
CA MET A 29 -4.28 44.84 13.35
C MET A 29 -4.56 45.56 14.68
N GLY A 30 -5.83 45.56 15.11
CA GLY A 30 -6.25 46.24 16.34
C GLY A 30 -5.72 45.58 17.62
N ILE A 31 -5.22 44.34 17.54
CA ILE A 31 -4.67 43.59 18.68
C ILE A 31 -3.16 43.81 18.80
N LEU A 32 -2.50 44.28 17.73
CA LEU A 32 -1.06 44.47 17.68
C LEU A 32 -0.64 45.83 18.24
N PRO A 33 0.56 45.94 18.86
CA PRO A 33 1.07 47.23 19.34
C PRO A 33 1.28 48.23 18.19
N ASP A 34 1.27 49.53 18.51
CA ASP A 34 1.53 50.60 17.52
C ASP A 34 3.02 50.93 17.36
N ASN A 35 3.87 50.45 18.27
CA ASN A 35 5.30 50.71 18.24
C ASN A 35 5.98 49.99 17.05
N PRO A 36 6.63 50.70 16.11
CA PRO A 36 7.30 50.10 14.96
C PRO A 36 8.35 49.05 15.33
N SER A 37 9.13 49.26 16.38
CA SER A 37 10.17 48.30 16.81
C SER A 37 9.55 46.97 17.29
N ALA A 38 8.44 47.05 18.03
CA ALA A 38 7.71 45.87 18.49
C ALA A 38 7.04 45.14 17.32
N LEU A 39 6.47 45.87 16.36
CA LEU A 39 5.89 45.30 15.15
C LEU A 39 6.93 44.57 14.29
N ILE A 40 8.13 45.15 14.11
CA ILE A 40 9.23 44.50 13.39
C ILE A 40 9.67 43.23 14.12
N ALA A 41 9.80 43.27 15.44
CA ALA A 41 10.17 42.09 16.22
C ALA A 41 9.12 40.97 16.10
N ILE A 42 7.83 41.31 16.11
CA ILE A 42 6.73 40.35 15.93
C ILE A 42 6.74 39.79 14.50
N GLU A 43 6.90 40.64 13.48
CA GLU A 43 6.98 40.21 12.08
C GLU A 43 8.13 39.23 11.88
N ARG A 44 9.35 39.63 12.24
CA ARG A 44 10.57 38.82 12.10
C ARG A 44 10.53 37.57 12.95
N GLY A 45 10.03 37.65 14.18
CA GLY A 45 9.87 36.51 15.07
C GLY A 45 8.91 35.46 14.50
N CYS A 46 7.72 35.90 14.05
CA CYS A 46 6.78 35.00 13.38
C CYS A 46 7.34 34.43 12.07
N TRP A 47 8.08 35.23 11.30
CA TRP A 47 8.70 34.80 10.05
C TRP A 47 9.73 33.70 10.29
N TRP A 48 10.68 33.92 11.20
CA TRP A 48 11.67 32.92 11.57
C TRP A 48 11.03 31.68 12.21
N PHE A 49 10.05 31.84 13.09
CA PHE A 49 9.32 30.71 13.66
C PHE A 49 8.62 29.87 12.58
N HIS A 50 7.95 30.52 11.63
CA HIS A 50 7.28 29.82 10.53
C HIS A 50 8.28 29.10 9.62
N ILE A 51 9.34 29.78 9.16
CA ILE A 51 10.30 29.17 8.23
C ILE A 51 11.07 28.02 8.89
N ILE A 52 11.47 28.16 10.16
CA ILE A 52 12.10 27.08 10.92
C ILE A 52 11.13 25.92 11.09
N GLY A 53 9.86 26.20 11.42
CA GLY A 53 8.82 25.18 11.51
C GLY A 53 8.64 24.42 10.20
N VAL A 54 8.58 25.11 9.06
CA VAL A 54 8.49 24.51 7.73
C VAL A 54 9.73 23.67 7.41
N LEU A 55 10.93 24.18 7.67
CA LEU A 55 12.17 23.45 7.43
C LEU A 55 12.29 22.20 8.31
N LEU A 56 11.93 22.29 9.59
CA LEU A 56 11.88 21.14 10.49
C LEU A 56 10.86 20.11 10.02
N PHE A 57 9.66 20.55 9.64
CA PHE A 57 8.62 19.65 9.14
C PHE A 57 9.03 18.97 7.83
N LEU A 58 9.66 19.70 6.91
CA LEU A 58 10.17 19.16 5.64
C LEU A 58 11.19 18.04 5.87
N ASN A 59 12.08 18.18 6.86
CA ASN A 59 13.04 17.14 7.24
C ASN A 59 12.39 15.98 8.03
N TYR A 60 11.26 16.23 8.70
CA TYR A 60 10.50 15.22 9.44
C TYR A 60 9.64 14.34 8.51
N LEU A 61 9.20 14.85 7.36
CA LEU A 61 8.35 14.10 6.42
C LEU A 61 8.96 12.74 5.99
N PRO A 62 10.22 12.64 5.55
CA PRO A 62 10.77 11.39 5.00
C PRO A 62 10.97 10.29 6.05
N ILE A 63 11.16 10.67 7.31
CA ILE A 63 11.49 9.76 8.42
C ILE A 63 10.29 9.43 9.30
N SER A 64 9.12 9.97 8.99
CA SER A 64 7.92 9.83 9.82
C SER A 64 6.78 9.18 9.06
N LYS A 65 5.71 8.87 9.80
CA LYS A 65 4.44 8.40 9.24
C LYS A 65 3.81 9.33 8.20
N HIS A 66 4.29 10.57 8.03
CA HIS A 66 3.80 11.53 7.05
C HIS A 66 4.43 11.36 5.65
N LEU A 67 5.37 10.43 5.47
CA LEU A 67 5.94 10.10 4.15
C LEU A 67 4.84 9.80 3.10
N HIS A 68 3.71 9.25 3.54
CA HIS A 68 2.55 9.00 2.68
C HIS A 68 2.03 10.26 1.95
N ILE A 69 2.22 11.47 2.48
CA ILE A 69 1.79 12.72 1.82
C ILE A 69 2.56 12.91 0.51
N ILE A 70 3.85 12.56 0.51
CA ILE A 70 4.71 12.66 -0.67
C ILE A 70 4.39 11.51 -1.64
N LEU A 71 4.21 10.29 -1.12
CA LEU A 71 4.03 9.10 -1.95
C LEU A 71 2.59 8.90 -2.47
N ALA A 72 1.59 9.56 -1.89
CA ALA A 72 0.20 9.49 -2.35
C ALA A 72 0.04 9.95 -3.80
N PHE A 73 0.77 10.99 -4.23
CA PHE A 73 0.74 11.50 -5.60
C PHE A 73 1.25 10.48 -6.62
N PRO A 74 2.51 9.97 -6.53
CA PRO A 74 3.00 8.96 -7.45
C PRO A 74 2.18 7.67 -7.37
N ASN A 75 1.70 7.25 -6.19
CA ASN A 75 0.88 6.05 -6.10
C ASN A 75 -0.45 6.17 -6.85
N THR A 76 -1.10 7.33 -6.74
CA THR A 76 -2.33 7.62 -7.48
C THR A 76 -2.06 7.71 -8.98
N TYR A 77 -0.93 8.33 -9.38
CA TYR A 77 -0.52 8.41 -10.78
C TYR A 77 -0.27 7.03 -11.41
N PHE A 78 0.41 6.13 -10.69
CA PHE A 78 0.69 4.76 -11.11
C PHE A 78 -0.40 3.75 -10.71
N SER A 79 -1.63 4.22 -10.46
CA SER A 79 -2.76 3.33 -10.16
C SER A 79 -3.11 2.48 -11.39
N LYS A 80 -3.53 1.22 -11.14
CA LYS A 80 -4.02 0.33 -12.21
C LYS A 80 -5.31 0.93 -12.79
N LEU A 81 -5.37 1.04 -14.12
CA LEU A 81 -6.55 1.50 -14.86
C LEU A 81 -7.57 0.38 -15.12
N GLU A 82 -7.12 -0.87 -14.95
CA GLU A 82 -7.96 -2.05 -14.99
C GLU A 82 -8.96 -2.06 -13.83
N PRO A 83 -10.06 -2.84 -13.95
CA PRO A 83 -10.99 -3.03 -12.85
C PRO A 83 -10.26 -3.41 -11.56
N LYS A 84 -10.58 -2.72 -10.47
CA LYS A 84 -10.01 -2.97 -9.15
C LYS A 84 -10.20 -4.44 -8.76
N GLY A 85 -9.16 -5.05 -8.22
CA GLY A 85 -9.18 -6.47 -7.84
C GLY A 85 -8.96 -7.45 -9.00
N LYS A 86 -8.77 -6.97 -10.24
CA LYS A 86 -8.32 -7.83 -11.34
C LYS A 86 -6.91 -8.36 -11.02
N PHE A 87 -6.77 -9.69 -11.04
CA PHE A 87 -5.49 -10.36 -10.93
C PHE A 87 -4.87 -10.60 -12.30
N GLU A 88 -3.56 -10.55 -12.34
CA GLU A 88 -2.80 -11.01 -13.50
C GLU A 88 -2.53 -12.51 -13.37
N ASN A 89 -2.51 -13.20 -14.50
CA ASN A 89 -2.11 -14.60 -14.52
C ASN A 89 -0.59 -14.68 -14.48
N MET A 90 -0.05 -15.72 -13.82
CA MET A 90 1.37 -16.03 -13.93
C MET A 90 1.74 -16.30 -15.38
N VAL A 91 2.60 -15.47 -15.94
CA VAL A 91 3.06 -15.60 -17.34
C VAL A 91 3.77 -16.94 -17.55
N SER A 92 4.56 -17.37 -16.58
CA SER A 92 5.26 -18.66 -16.61
C SER A 92 4.30 -19.83 -16.79
N VAL A 93 3.31 -19.97 -15.90
CA VAL A 93 2.29 -21.04 -15.98
C VAL A 93 1.42 -20.88 -17.22
N THR A 94 1.05 -19.65 -17.58
CA THR A 94 0.22 -19.39 -18.77
C THR A 94 0.90 -19.86 -20.05
N ASN A 95 2.22 -19.65 -20.17
CA ASN A 95 2.98 -20.08 -21.34
C ASN A 95 3.07 -21.61 -21.43
N GLU A 96 3.32 -22.30 -20.31
CA GLU A 96 3.32 -23.76 -20.27
C GLU A 96 1.95 -24.34 -20.65
N VAL A 97 0.87 -23.81 -20.07
CA VAL A 97 -0.48 -24.26 -20.40
C VAL A 97 -0.81 -24.02 -21.88
N LYS A 98 -0.40 -22.87 -22.44
CA LYS A 98 -0.59 -22.61 -23.88
C LYS A 98 0.19 -23.58 -24.75
N ALA A 99 1.43 -23.93 -24.38
CA ALA A 99 2.22 -24.91 -25.11
C ALA A 99 1.59 -26.31 -25.07
N MET A 100 0.89 -26.66 -23.99
CA MET A 100 0.12 -27.91 -23.89
C MET A 100 -1.16 -27.91 -24.74
N LEU A 101 -1.80 -26.75 -24.91
CA LEU A 101 -3.08 -26.63 -25.65
C LEU A 101 -2.89 -26.40 -27.15
N ASP A 102 -1.81 -25.72 -27.55
CA ASP A 102 -1.50 -25.37 -28.93
C ASP A 102 -0.07 -25.84 -29.28
N PRO A 103 0.08 -26.94 -30.04
CA PRO A 103 1.39 -27.45 -30.46
C PRO A 103 2.21 -26.48 -31.32
N SER A 104 1.59 -25.42 -31.87
CA SER A 104 2.29 -24.38 -32.65
C SER A 104 2.88 -23.27 -31.77
N PHE A 105 2.43 -23.16 -30.51
CA PHE A 105 2.94 -22.18 -29.57
C PHE A 105 4.24 -22.67 -28.95
N THR A 106 5.32 -21.93 -29.18
CA THR A 106 6.61 -22.15 -28.52
C THR A 106 6.76 -21.17 -27.37
N PRO A 107 6.82 -21.63 -26.12
CA PRO A 107 7.00 -20.73 -24.99
C PRO A 107 8.38 -20.04 -25.10
N PRO A 108 8.46 -18.75 -24.78
CA PRO A 108 9.74 -18.04 -24.79
C PRO A 108 10.71 -18.71 -23.81
N VAL A 109 11.97 -18.84 -24.22
CA VAL A 109 13.05 -19.32 -23.33
C VAL A 109 13.17 -18.32 -22.19
N THR A 110 12.78 -18.75 -21.00
CA THR A 110 12.93 -17.96 -19.78
C THR A 110 14.09 -18.55 -18.98
N ASP A 111 14.90 -17.69 -18.37
CA ASP A 111 15.75 -18.12 -17.27
C ASP A 111 14.81 -18.70 -16.21
N GLY A 112 15.04 -19.95 -15.82
CA GLY A 112 14.07 -20.78 -15.09
C GLY A 112 13.33 -20.06 -13.95
N ILE A 113 12.09 -20.47 -13.71
CA ILE A 113 11.22 -19.87 -12.70
C ILE A 113 11.91 -19.97 -11.33
N SER A 114 12.26 -18.83 -10.74
CA SER A 114 12.92 -18.79 -9.43
C SER A 114 11.95 -19.12 -8.28
N ARG A 115 10.67 -18.75 -8.42
CA ARG A 115 9.61 -18.97 -7.42
C ARG A 115 8.21 -18.73 -7.98
N PHE A 116 7.23 -19.49 -7.51
CA PHE A 116 5.81 -19.20 -7.69
C PHE A 116 5.24 -18.41 -6.50
N GLY A 117 4.61 -17.27 -6.79
CA GLY A 117 3.97 -16.43 -5.77
C GLY A 117 4.96 -15.53 -5.03
N VAL A 118 4.58 -15.12 -3.82
CA VAL A 118 5.34 -14.19 -2.98
C VAL A 118 5.66 -14.86 -1.65
N LYS A 119 6.93 -15.03 -1.31
CA LYS A 119 7.36 -15.44 0.04
C LYS A 119 7.73 -14.24 0.89
N ASP A 120 8.50 -13.32 0.30
CA ASP A 120 9.07 -12.15 0.97
C ASP A 120 8.99 -10.90 0.08
N VAL A 121 9.37 -9.73 0.62
CA VAL A 121 9.23 -8.42 -0.05
C VAL A 121 10.02 -8.31 -1.36
N GLN A 122 11.03 -9.15 -1.59
CA GLN A 122 11.81 -9.18 -2.82
C GLN A 122 11.03 -9.84 -3.98
N ASP A 123 10.02 -10.65 -3.67
CA ASP A 123 9.15 -11.29 -4.67
C ASP A 123 7.97 -10.37 -5.06
N LEU A 124 7.78 -9.26 -4.34
CA LEU A 124 6.72 -8.29 -4.62
C LEU A 124 7.09 -7.37 -5.78
N THR A 125 6.07 -6.90 -6.51
CA THR A 125 6.28 -5.89 -7.53
C THR A 125 6.67 -4.55 -6.91
N TRP A 126 7.41 -3.72 -7.65
CA TRP A 126 7.73 -2.36 -7.24
C TRP A 126 6.49 -1.56 -6.82
N LYS A 127 5.33 -1.83 -7.46
CA LYS A 127 4.07 -1.18 -7.16
C LYS A 127 3.51 -1.60 -5.80
N ASN A 128 3.63 -2.88 -5.43
CA ASN A 128 3.25 -3.34 -4.09
C ASN A 128 4.12 -2.71 -2.99
N LEU A 129 5.42 -2.53 -3.27
CA LEU A 129 6.33 -1.84 -2.36
C LEU A 129 5.96 -0.35 -2.19
N LEU A 130 5.65 0.34 -3.29
CA LEU A 130 5.16 1.72 -3.26
C LEU A 130 3.84 1.83 -2.49
N ASP A 131 2.92 0.91 -2.71
CA ASP A 131 1.65 0.83 -2.01
C ASP A 131 1.82 0.68 -0.49
N ALA A 132 2.79 -0.14 -0.05
CA ALA A 132 3.08 -0.33 1.37
C ALA A 132 3.56 0.96 2.04
N TYR A 133 4.49 1.68 1.42
CA TYR A 133 4.95 2.99 1.91
C TYR A 133 3.91 4.11 1.81
N THR A 134 2.96 3.99 0.88
CA THR A 134 1.90 5.00 0.69
C THR A 134 0.73 4.81 1.66
N CYS A 135 0.66 3.68 2.39
CA CYS A 135 -0.43 3.41 3.31
C CYS A 135 -0.56 4.50 4.37
N THR A 136 -1.75 5.11 4.47
CA THR A 136 -2.04 6.18 5.43
C THR A 136 -2.50 5.67 6.80
N GLU A 137 -2.54 4.36 6.99
CA GLU A 137 -3.04 3.67 8.19
C GLU A 137 -4.49 4.04 8.62
N CYS A 138 -5.27 4.66 7.72
CA CYS A 138 -6.62 5.17 8.00
C CYS A 138 -7.67 4.11 8.39
N GLY A 139 -7.40 2.83 8.11
CA GLY A 139 -8.24 1.71 8.56
C GLY A 139 -9.51 1.43 7.75
N ARG A 140 -9.83 2.22 6.71
CA ARG A 140 -11.02 2.01 5.85
C ARG A 140 -11.12 0.60 5.27
N CYS A 141 -9.98 0.07 4.83
CA CYS A 141 -9.90 -1.29 4.30
C CYS A 141 -10.15 -2.38 5.37
N THR A 142 -9.86 -2.08 6.64
CA THR A 142 -10.12 -2.99 7.76
C THR A 142 -11.57 -2.92 8.19
N SER A 143 -12.14 -1.72 8.33
CA SER A 143 -13.55 -1.54 8.69
C SER A 143 -14.52 -2.12 7.66
N ALA A 144 -14.12 -2.19 6.40
CA ALA A 144 -14.91 -2.79 5.33
C ALA A 144 -14.63 -4.28 5.10
N CYS A 145 -13.67 -4.87 5.83
CA CYS A 145 -13.30 -6.26 5.63
C CYS A 145 -14.30 -7.18 6.35
N PRO A 146 -15.08 -8.03 5.64
CA PRO A 146 -16.05 -8.92 6.30
C PRO A 146 -15.39 -9.96 7.22
N ALA A 147 -14.17 -10.40 6.88
CA ALA A 147 -13.39 -11.30 7.74
C ALA A 147 -13.02 -10.62 9.06
N ASN A 148 -12.59 -9.35 9.03
CA ASN A 148 -12.28 -8.60 10.23
C ASN A 148 -13.51 -8.33 11.09
N MET A 149 -14.63 -7.96 10.46
CA MET A 149 -15.91 -7.70 11.14
C MET A 149 -16.44 -8.92 11.91
N THR A 150 -16.09 -10.14 11.47
CA THR A 150 -16.47 -11.40 12.12
C THR A 150 -15.45 -11.87 13.16
N GLY A 151 -14.45 -11.06 13.49
CA GLY A 151 -13.45 -11.36 14.52
C GLY A 151 -12.27 -12.22 14.06
N LYS A 152 -12.11 -12.47 12.75
CA LYS A 152 -10.91 -13.16 12.23
C LYS A 152 -9.69 -12.24 12.28
N LEU A 153 -8.50 -12.85 12.27
CA LEU A 153 -7.22 -12.12 12.40
C LEU A 153 -6.90 -11.16 11.25
N LEU A 154 -7.49 -11.36 10.06
CA LEU A 154 -7.20 -10.54 8.88
C LEU A 154 -7.57 -9.07 9.09
N SER A 155 -6.56 -8.20 8.96
CA SER A 155 -6.74 -6.77 8.71
C SER A 155 -5.98 -6.38 7.44
N PRO A 156 -6.66 -5.97 6.35
CA PRO A 156 -5.98 -5.51 5.14
C PRO A 156 -5.05 -4.30 5.38
N ARG A 157 -5.30 -3.50 6.43
CA ARG A 157 -4.37 -2.44 6.86
C ARG A 157 -3.09 -3.06 7.40
N LYS A 158 -3.20 -4.04 8.29
CA LYS A 158 -2.05 -4.75 8.88
C LYS A 158 -1.18 -5.37 7.80
N ILE A 159 -1.76 -6.02 6.78
CA ILE A 159 -1.01 -6.55 5.62
C ILE A 159 -0.09 -5.49 4.98
N MET A 160 -0.58 -4.26 4.77
CA MET A 160 0.25 -3.19 4.18
C MET A 160 1.33 -2.70 5.13
N MET A 161 1.02 -2.55 6.42
CA MET A 161 1.98 -2.11 7.43
C MET A 161 3.09 -3.15 7.64
N ASP A 162 2.73 -4.43 7.78
CA ASP A 162 3.66 -5.53 7.90
C ASP A 162 4.59 -5.65 6.67
N THR A 163 4.04 -5.44 5.47
CA THR A 163 4.83 -5.39 4.24
C THR A 163 5.83 -4.24 4.27
N ARG A 164 5.42 -3.04 4.70
CA ARG A 164 6.31 -1.89 4.85
C ARG A 164 7.40 -2.15 5.90
N ASP A 165 7.02 -2.67 7.06
CA ASP A 165 7.94 -2.91 8.17
C ASP A 165 9.00 -3.96 7.78
N ARG A 166 8.59 -5.02 7.08
CA ARG A 166 9.53 -5.99 6.48
C ARG A 166 10.45 -5.34 5.46
N LEU A 167 9.92 -4.48 4.58
CA LEU A 167 10.69 -3.77 3.57
C LEU A 167 11.71 -2.80 4.19
N GLU A 168 11.35 -2.09 5.26
CA GLU A 168 12.27 -1.24 6.02
C GLU A 168 13.36 -2.05 6.72
N GLU A 169 13.03 -3.22 7.28
CA GLU A 169 14.01 -4.11 7.90
C GLU A 169 15.03 -4.60 6.87
N VAL A 170 14.55 -5.08 5.71
CA VAL A 170 15.42 -5.49 4.60
C VAL A 170 16.28 -4.34 4.11
N GLY A 171 15.70 -3.13 3.95
CA GLY A 171 16.44 -1.93 3.57
C GLY A 171 17.57 -1.59 4.56
N LYS A 172 17.29 -1.60 5.86
CA LYS A 172 18.29 -1.36 6.92
C LYS A 172 19.40 -2.42 6.92
N ASN A 173 19.07 -3.67 6.57
CA ASN A 173 20.07 -4.74 6.45
C ASN A 173 20.97 -4.53 5.24
N ILE A 174 20.42 -4.10 4.10
CA ILE A 174 21.19 -3.76 2.90
C ILE A 174 22.09 -2.55 3.17
N ASP A 175 21.59 -1.49 3.80
CA ASP A 175 22.37 -0.29 4.11
C ASP A 175 23.57 -0.60 5.02
N LYS A 176 23.43 -1.54 5.94
CA LYS A 176 24.51 -1.95 6.86
C LYS A 176 25.54 -2.87 6.23
N ASN A 177 25.10 -3.82 5.40
CA ASN A 177 25.95 -4.92 4.91
C ASN A 177 26.39 -4.74 3.45
N GLY A 178 25.82 -3.77 2.73
CA GLY A 178 26.05 -3.55 1.30
C GLY A 178 25.32 -4.53 0.37
N SER A 179 24.66 -5.55 0.92
CA SER A 179 23.88 -6.55 0.18
C SER A 179 22.72 -7.09 1.01
N ALA A 180 21.77 -7.74 0.35
CA ALA A 180 20.69 -8.45 1.04
C ALA A 180 21.28 -9.66 1.79
N VAL A 181 21.17 -9.64 3.11
CA VAL A 181 21.58 -10.73 3.99
C VAL A 181 20.35 -11.49 4.44
N GLU A 182 20.43 -12.82 4.42
CA GLU A 182 19.35 -13.66 4.96
C GLU A 182 19.29 -13.53 6.49
N ASP A 183 18.14 -13.08 6.99
CA ASP A 183 17.89 -12.84 8.41
C ASP A 183 16.92 -13.86 9.02
N ASN A 184 16.66 -14.98 8.33
CA ASN A 184 15.69 -16.02 8.67
C ASN A 184 14.26 -15.49 8.91
N LYS A 185 13.93 -14.31 8.36
CA LYS A 185 12.59 -13.74 8.39
C LYS A 185 12.04 -13.69 6.98
N SER A 186 10.72 -13.72 6.88
CA SER A 186 10.00 -13.55 5.61
C SER A 186 8.68 -12.83 5.85
N LEU A 187 8.15 -12.22 4.80
CA LEU A 187 6.82 -11.61 4.85
C LEU A 187 5.74 -12.62 5.30
N LEU A 188 5.74 -13.83 4.71
CA LEU A 188 4.91 -14.93 5.19
C LEU A 188 5.49 -15.58 6.46
N ASP A 189 4.63 -16.01 7.38
CA ASP A 189 4.91 -16.69 8.65
C ASP A 189 5.64 -15.89 9.74
N THR A 190 6.47 -14.90 9.39
CA THR A 190 7.08 -14.01 10.40
C THR A 190 6.22 -12.78 10.68
N TYR A 191 5.75 -12.11 9.62
CA TYR A 191 4.99 -10.86 9.72
C TYR A 191 3.50 -11.09 9.49
N ILE A 192 3.17 -11.81 8.42
CA ILE A 192 1.81 -12.15 8.03
C ILE A 192 1.59 -13.65 8.25
N SER A 193 0.63 -14.00 9.09
CA SER A 193 0.30 -15.40 9.39
C SER A 193 -0.53 -16.05 8.27
N ARG A 194 -0.48 -17.38 8.21
CA ARG A 194 -1.34 -18.16 7.29
C ARG A 194 -2.82 -17.97 7.57
N GLU A 195 -3.21 -17.82 8.84
CA GLU A 195 -4.61 -17.58 9.21
C GLU A 195 -5.13 -16.27 8.62
N GLU A 196 -4.31 -15.21 8.63
CA GLU A 196 -4.66 -13.92 8.03
C GLU A 196 -4.87 -14.05 6.52
N ILE A 197 -3.94 -14.68 5.80
CA ILE A 197 -4.09 -14.81 4.35
C ILE A 197 -5.30 -15.69 4.01
N TRP A 198 -5.55 -16.80 4.73
CA TRP A 198 -6.67 -17.71 4.44
C TRP A 198 -8.04 -17.20 4.90
N ALA A 199 -8.08 -16.22 5.80
CA ALA A 199 -9.32 -15.54 6.18
C ALA A 199 -9.87 -14.63 5.05
N CYS A 200 -9.03 -14.21 4.09
CA CYS A 200 -9.46 -13.35 2.99
C CYS A 200 -10.48 -14.05 2.07
N THR A 201 -11.61 -13.42 1.81
CA THR A 201 -12.65 -13.96 0.92
C THR A 201 -12.52 -13.46 -0.53
N SER A 202 -11.44 -12.74 -0.86
CA SER A 202 -11.23 -12.10 -2.17
C SER A 202 -12.41 -11.22 -2.64
N CYS A 203 -13.19 -10.65 -1.72
CA CYS A 203 -14.37 -9.82 -2.03
C CYS A 203 -14.03 -8.40 -2.53
N ASN A 204 -12.75 -8.04 -2.62
CA ASN A 204 -12.25 -6.77 -3.13
C ASN A 204 -12.64 -5.49 -2.36
N ALA A 205 -13.40 -5.58 -1.27
CA ALA A 205 -13.84 -4.41 -0.48
C ALA A 205 -12.69 -3.50 -0.02
N CYS A 206 -11.54 -4.07 0.35
CA CYS A 206 -10.37 -3.31 0.78
C CYS A 206 -9.77 -2.41 -0.32
N VAL A 207 -9.82 -2.85 -1.57
CA VAL A 207 -9.29 -2.13 -2.75
C VAL A 207 -10.26 -1.01 -3.15
N GLU A 208 -11.56 -1.27 -3.04
CA GLU A 208 -12.58 -0.26 -3.33
C GLU A 208 -12.56 0.90 -2.33
N GLN A 209 -12.39 0.61 -1.04
CA GLN A 209 -12.45 1.59 0.03
C GLN A 209 -11.16 2.39 0.23
N CYS A 210 -10.10 2.06 -0.49
CA CYS A 210 -8.83 2.76 -0.35
C CYS A 210 -8.87 4.15 -1.02
N PRO A 211 -8.64 5.25 -0.26
CA PRO A 211 -8.69 6.60 -0.80
C PRO A 211 -7.48 6.96 -1.69
N VAL A 212 -6.43 6.14 -1.66
CA VAL A 212 -5.17 6.34 -2.41
C VAL A 212 -4.86 5.14 -3.32
N ASN A 213 -5.88 4.35 -3.69
CA ASN A 213 -5.81 3.28 -4.71
C ASN A 213 -4.78 2.15 -4.43
N ILE A 214 -4.54 1.83 -3.16
CA ILE A 214 -3.71 0.67 -2.76
C ILE A 214 -4.49 -0.65 -2.92
N ASN A 215 -3.79 -1.71 -3.30
CA ASN A 215 -4.33 -3.05 -3.45
C ASN A 215 -3.70 -4.08 -2.49
N PRO A 216 -4.20 -4.23 -1.24
CA PRO A 216 -3.70 -5.25 -0.31
C PRO A 216 -4.02 -6.68 -0.76
N LEU A 217 -5.06 -6.85 -1.57
CA LEU A 217 -5.55 -8.15 -2.01
C LEU A 217 -4.53 -8.87 -2.91
N GLU A 218 -3.78 -8.12 -3.72
CA GLU A 218 -2.72 -8.66 -4.57
C GLU A 218 -1.60 -9.33 -3.77
N ILE A 219 -1.15 -8.70 -2.68
CA ILE A 219 -0.14 -9.25 -1.77
C ILE A 219 -0.66 -10.55 -1.13
N ILE A 220 -1.90 -10.54 -0.64
CA ILE A 220 -2.53 -11.73 -0.01
C ILE A 220 -2.58 -12.90 -1.01
N MET A 221 -2.95 -12.64 -2.26
CA MET A 221 -3.02 -13.70 -3.28
C MET A 221 -1.64 -14.22 -3.65
N GLY A 222 -0.63 -13.36 -3.76
CA GLY A 222 0.76 -13.78 -3.95
C GLY A 222 1.26 -14.70 -2.84
N LEU A 223 0.96 -14.37 -1.58
CA LEU A 223 1.32 -15.19 -0.42
C LEU A 223 0.62 -16.56 -0.42
N ARG A 224 -0.67 -16.60 -0.78
CA ARG A 224 -1.42 -17.86 -0.94
C ARG A 224 -0.84 -18.72 -2.05
N GLN A 225 -0.47 -18.10 -3.17
CA GLN A 225 0.10 -18.79 -4.30
C GLN A 225 1.43 -19.45 -3.93
N TYR A 226 2.29 -18.74 -3.18
CA TYR A 226 3.52 -19.32 -2.64
C TYR A 226 3.23 -20.51 -1.71
N ALA A 227 2.34 -20.33 -0.73
CA ALA A 227 1.99 -21.40 0.21
C ALA A 227 1.49 -22.67 -0.50
N VAL A 228 0.70 -22.53 -1.57
CA VAL A 228 0.17 -23.68 -2.31
C VAL A 228 1.20 -24.27 -3.28
N MET A 229 1.85 -23.45 -4.10
CA MET A 229 2.64 -23.96 -5.23
C MET A 229 4.08 -24.32 -4.85
N GLU A 230 4.66 -23.65 -3.86
CA GLU A 230 6.04 -23.90 -3.43
C GLU A 230 6.08 -24.82 -2.21
N GLU A 231 5.16 -24.64 -1.27
CA GLU A 231 5.19 -25.41 -0.02
C GLU A 231 4.16 -26.55 0.03
N SER A 232 3.24 -26.63 -0.95
CA SER A 232 2.12 -27.59 -0.94
C SER A 232 1.27 -27.50 0.33
N GLN A 233 1.15 -26.29 0.91
CA GLN A 233 0.42 -26.01 2.14
C GLN A 233 -0.83 -25.19 1.85
N ALA A 234 -1.99 -25.84 1.98
CA ALA A 234 -3.30 -25.19 1.96
C ALA A 234 -4.19 -25.75 3.08
N PRO A 235 -5.26 -25.04 3.46
CA PRO A 235 -6.30 -25.57 4.33
C PRO A 235 -6.83 -26.92 3.81
N SER A 236 -7.17 -27.83 4.73
CA SER A 236 -7.62 -29.19 4.39
C SER A 236 -8.83 -29.21 3.44
N SER A 237 -9.74 -28.24 3.58
CA SER A 237 -10.89 -28.09 2.69
C SER A 237 -10.49 -27.76 1.24
N ILE A 238 -9.45 -26.95 1.06
CA ILE A 238 -8.92 -26.58 -0.25
C ILE A 238 -8.14 -27.76 -0.85
N ASN A 239 -7.34 -28.48 -0.06
CA ASN A 239 -6.66 -29.69 -0.52
C ASN A 239 -7.66 -30.77 -0.98
N ALA A 240 -8.76 -30.95 -0.24
CA ALA A 240 -9.82 -31.85 -0.66
C ALA A 240 -10.48 -31.41 -1.97
N MET A 241 -10.68 -30.11 -2.17
CA MET A 241 -11.19 -29.56 -3.42
C MET A 241 -10.23 -29.80 -4.59
N PHE A 242 -8.91 -29.58 -4.41
CA PHE A 242 -7.91 -29.87 -5.44
C PHE A 242 -7.91 -31.33 -5.85
N GLY A 243 -7.94 -32.25 -4.87
CA GLY A 243 -8.04 -33.68 -5.15
C GLY A 243 -9.34 -34.06 -5.88
N ASN A 244 -10.47 -33.44 -5.55
CA ASN A 244 -11.72 -33.68 -6.30
C ASN A 244 -11.63 -33.15 -7.73
N LEU A 245 -11.03 -31.98 -7.93
CA LEU A 245 -10.88 -31.39 -9.26
C LEU A 245 -10.01 -32.27 -10.16
N GLU A 246 -8.90 -32.80 -9.63
CA GLU A 246 -7.99 -33.67 -10.35
C GLU A 246 -8.65 -35.01 -10.72
N ASN A 247 -9.34 -35.66 -9.76
CA ASN A 247 -9.89 -37.00 -9.97
C ASN A 247 -11.25 -37.00 -10.68
N ASN A 248 -12.11 -36.02 -10.39
CA ASN A 248 -13.51 -36.01 -10.84
C ASN A 248 -13.80 -34.88 -11.83
N GLY A 249 -12.89 -33.91 -12.03
CA GLY A 249 -13.17 -32.74 -12.86
C GLY A 249 -14.22 -31.80 -12.25
N ALA A 250 -14.46 -31.90 -10.94
CA ALA A 250 -15.42 -31.09 -10.20
C ALA A 250 -14.90 -30.78 -8.78
N PRO A 251 -15.20 -29.62 -8.20
CA PRO A 251 -14.73 -29.25 -6.86
C PRO A 251 -15.36 -30.09 -5.74
N TRP A 252 -16.54 -30.67 -6.00
CA TRP A 252 -17.31 -31.47 -5.05
C TRP A 252 -17.15 -32.96 -5.34
N LYS A 253 -17.28 -33.77 -4.29
CA LYS A 253 -17.16 -35.23 -4.36
C LYS A 253 -18.51 -35.85 -4.80
N TYR A 254 -18.84 -35.76 -6.08
CA TYR A 254 -19.94 -36.52 -6.70
C TYR A 254 -19.44 -37.30 -7.91
N ALA A 255 -20.14 -38.38 -8.27
CA ALA A 255 -19.74 -39.22 -9.39
C ALA A 255 -19.89 -38.44 -10.71
N GLN A 256 -18.94 -38.62 -11.65
CA GLN A 256 -19.00 -37.92 -12.93
C GLN A 256 -20.31 -38.16 -13.70
N ALA A 257 -20.90 -39.35 -13.57
CA ALA A 257 -22.19 -39.70 -14.16
C ALA A 257 -23.34 -38.79 -13.67
N ASP A 258 -23.27 -38.32 -12.43
CA ASP A 258 -24.30 -37.46 -11.83
C ASP A 258 -24.17 -35.99 -12.22
N ARG A 259 -23.12 -35.61 -12.97
CA ARG A 259 -22.84 -34.21 -13.32
C ARG A 259 -23.96 -33.56 -14.12
N ALA A 260 -24.73 -34.33 -14.89
CA ALA A 260 -25.84 -33.81 -15.70
C ALA A 260 -27.18 -33.74 -14.95
N ASN A 261 -27.25 -34.20 -13.70
CA ASN A 261 -28.52 -34.29 -12.95
C ASN A 261 -29.19 -32.91 -12.73
N TRP A 262 -28.44 -31.81 -12.77
CA TRP A 262 -29.00 -30.45 -12.69
C TRP A 262 -29.87 -30.09 -13.91
N ALA A 263 -29.67 -30.73 -15.06
CA ALA A 263 -30.46 -30.48 -16.27
C ALA A 263 -31.82 -31.17 -16.27
N ASN A 264 -32.05 -32.10 -15.33
CA ASN A 264 -33.30 -32.85 -15.16
C ASN A 264 -34.18 -32.29 -14.01
N GLN A 265 -33.81 -31.15 -13.44
CA GLN A 265 -34.57 -30.42 -12.41
C GLN A 265 -35.26 -29.21 -13.02
#